data_AF-A0A078HN28-F1
#
_entry.id   AF-A0A078HN28-F1
#
_cell.length_a   1.000
_cell.length_b   1.000
_cell.length_c   1.000
_cell.angle_alpha   90.00
_cell.angle_beta   90.00
_cell.angle_gamma   90.00
#
_symmetry.space_group_name_H-M   'P 1'
#
loop_
_entity.id
_entity.type
_entity.pdbx_description
1 polymer ?
#
loop_
_entity_poly.entity_id
_entity_poly.type
_entity_poly.pdbx_seq_one_letter_code
_entity_poly.pdbx_strand_id
1 'polypeptide(L)'
;MIDFTQKYSLVDVSSSLIEANIDTIYFLPRFWCTQDDPSKDPSKHDYHVMMQTMLEKLQNVENLTVGLSFLQMLSIAEYSGVHFPTFKVKTLTLKTTILRSAVLGIAKLLQNSPELKKIVFYKTEDWNCSVEKYVNRYMEPQDPQDLIFPAKSAFKVAKPDLVASFMELLLRNTRKLEKLVLQLRSCLNISNYDELSQIALTLSHKNKVSIVLK
;
A
#
# COMPACT_ATOMS: atom_id res chain seq x y z
N MET A 1 -12.36 12.78 24.11
CA MET A 1 -13.50 13.17 23.24
C MET A 1 -13.00 14.29 22.35
N ILE A 2 -12.67 14.01 21.08
CA ILE A 2 -12.08 15.00 20.16
C ILE A 2 -13.19 15.48 19.22
N ASP A 3 -13.40 16.79 19.24
CA ASP A 3 -14.35 17.58 18.47
C ASP A 3 -13.80 17.84 17.04
N PHE A 4 -14.65 17.66 16.01
CA PHE A 4 -14.31 17.84 14.60
C PHE A 4 -14.77 19.18 14.02
N THR A 5 -15.20 20.13 14.87
CA THR A 5 -15.32 21.54 14.45
C THR A 5 -13.95 22.19 14.21
N GLN A 6 -12.87 21.55 14.67
CA GLN A 6 -11.51 22.01 14.40
C GLN A 6 -11.09 21.58 12.99
N LYS A 7 -11.15 22.53 12.04
CA LYS A 7 -10.52 22.42 10.71
C LYS A 7 -9.03 22.15 10.89
N TYR A 8 -8.62 20.88 10.82
CA TYR A 8 -7.22 20.54 10.70
C TYR A 8 -6.82 20.75 9.24
N SER A 9 -6.19 21.88 8.94
CA SER A 9 -5.44 22.05 7.71
C SER A 9 -4.13 21.26 7.85
N LEU A 10 -3.88 20.33 6.92
CA LEU A 10 -2.51 19.90 6.67
C LEU A 10 -1.75 21.16 6.24
N VAL A 11 -0.86 21.65 7.11
CA VAL A 11 -0.01 22.84 6.88
C VAL A 11 0.62 22.69 5.50
N ASP A 12 0.48 23.72 4.66
CA ASP A 12 1.05 23.73 3.33
C ASP A 12 2.58 23.92 3.43
N VAL A 13 3.29 22.79 3.47
CA VAL A 13 4.75 22.70 3.39
C VAL A 13 5.18 22.02 2.10
N SER A 14 4.31 22.02 1.08
CA SER A 14 4.41 21.20 -0.15
C SER A 14 5.70 21.39 -0.98
N SER A 15 6.46 22.47 -0.74
CA SER A 15 7.77 22.73 -1.36
C SER A 15 8.98 22.18 -0.58
N SER A 16 8.79 21.69 0.65
CA SER A 16 9.88 21.25 1.56
C SER A 16 9.69 19.87 2.19
N LEU A 17 8.54 19.23 1.96
CA LEU A 17 8.22 17.93 2.56
C LEU A 17 9.00 16.80 1.86
N ILE A 18 10.20 16.51 2.38
CA ILE A 18 11.07 15.43 1.88
C ILE A 18 10.59 14.06 2.36
N GLU A 19 9.95 14.01 3.54
CA GLU A 19 9.46 12.78 4.16
C GLU A 19 8.00 12.91 4.58
N ALA A 20 7.21 11.87 4.28
CA ALA A 20 5.82 11.76 4.73
C ALA A 20 5.54 10.36 5.29
N ASN A 21 4.75 10.30 6.35
CA ASN A 21 4.32 9.06 6.96
C ASN A 21 2.79 9.04 7.09
N ILE A 22 2.17 8.16 6.30
CA ILE A 22 0.73 7.91 6.26
C ILE A 22 0.48 6.46 6.72
N ASP A 23 1.09 6.09 7.84
CA ASP A 23 0.86 4.85 8.57
C ASP A 23 -0.36 4.99 9.48
N THR A 24 -1.49 5.34 8.88
CA THR A 24 -2.68 5.70 9.61
C THR A 24 -3.60 4.50 9.73
N ILE A 25 -3.37 3.68 10.75
CA ILE A 25 -4.28 2.59 11.16
C ILE A 25 -5.69 3.14 11.50
N TYR A 26 -5.79 4.45 11.79
CA TYR A 26 -7.01 5.13 12.24
C TYR A 26 -7.52 6.27 11.33
N PHE A 27 -6.84 6.63 10.23
CA PHE A 27 -7.42 7.50 9.17
C PHE A 27 -8.13 6.65 8.12
N LEU A 28 -8.99 5.74 8.59
CA LEU A 28 -10.19 5.59 7.80
C LEU A 28 -10.92 6.90 8.02
N PRO A 29 -11.15 7.71 6.98
CA PRO A 29 -12.02 8.84 7.18
C PRO A 29 -13.33 8.24 7.74
N ARG A 30 -13.87 8.84 8.81
CA ARG A 30 -15.14 8.40 9.43
C ARG A 30 -16.22 8.13 8.38
N PHE A 31 -16.11 8.78 7.22
CA PHE A 31 -16.63 8.38 5.89
C PHE A 31 -17.05 6.92 5.76
N TRP A 32 -16.19 5.95 6.09
CA TRP A 32 -16.47 4.53 5.83
C TRP A 32 -16.95 3.76 7.07
N CYS A 33 -16.69 4.27 8.28
CA CYS A 33 -17.00 3.56 9.52
C CYS A 33 -18.35 3.95 10.16
N THR A 34 -19.06 4.98 9.67
CA THR A 34 -20.40 5.37 10.15
C THR A 34 -21.56 4.82 9.30
N GLN A 35 -21.31 3.82 8.45
CA GLN A 35 -22.28 3.31 7.47
C GLN A 35 -23.30 2.29 8.03
N ASP A 36 -24.05 2.70 9.06
CA ASP A 36 -25.40 2.14 9.31
C ASP A 36 -26.50 3.04 8.71
N ASP A 37 -26.14 4.21 8.17
CA ASP A 37 -27.05 5.17 7.54
C ASP A 37 -26.64 5.43 6.06
N PRO A 38 -27.39 4.87 5.09
CA PRO A 38 -27.14 5.05 3.66
C PRO A 38 -27.18 6.52 3.18
N SER A 39 -27.79 7.43 3.96
CA SER A 39 -27.86 8.85 3.63
C SER A 39 -26.57 9.62 3.92
N LYS A 40 -25.60 8.98 4.60
CA LYS A 40 -24.29 9.55 4.94
C LYS A 40 -23.15 8.93 4.13
N ASP A 41 -23.47 8.14 3.09
CA ASP A 41 -22.44 7.67 2.18
C ASP A 41 -21.84 8.89 1.47
N PRO A 42 -20.55 9.17 1.65
CA PRO A 42 -19.91 10.24 0.92
C PRO A 42 -20.15 10.10 -0.57
N SER A 43 -20.45 11.22 -1.23
CA SER A 43 -20.60 11.18 -2.67
C SER A 43 -19.28 10.73 -3.30
N LYS A 44 -19.34 9.97 -4.40
CA LYS A 44 -18.16 9.63 -5.21
C LYS A 44 -17.30 10.88 -5.49
N HIS A 45 -17.95 12.04 -5.66
CA HIS A 45 -17.30 13.32 -5.86
C HIS A 45 -16.44 13.76 -4.67
N ASP A 46 -16.95 13.70 -3.43
CA ASP A 46 -16.20 14.10 -2.24
C ASP A 46 -14.95 13.23 -2.03
N TYR A 47 -15.09 11.92 -2.28
CA TYR A 47 -13.96 11.00 -2.24
C TYR A 47 -12.90 11.33 -3.30
N HIS A 48 -13.32 11.61 -4.53
CA HIS A 48 -12.41 12.01 -5.61
C HIS A 48 -11.63 13.27 -5.24
N VAL A 49 -12.31 14.32 -4.77
CA VAL A 49 -11.69 15.59 -4.39
C VAL A 49 -10.69 15.40 -3.24
N MET A 50 -11.07 14.63 -2.23
CA MET A 50 -10.20 14.30 -1.10
C MET A 50 -8.94 13.56 -1.57
N MET A 51 -9.11 12.49 -2.35
CA MET A 51 -7.99 11.68 -2.83
C MET A 51 -7.06 12.49 -3.73
N GLN A 52 -7.61 13.27 -4.66
CA GLN A 52 -6.82 14.11 -5.55
C GLN A 52 -5.98 15.13 -4.75
N THR A 53 -6.60 15.81 -3.78
CA THR A 53 -5.91 16.76 -2.90
C THR A 53 -4.77 16.09 -2.11
N MET A 54 -4.99 14.88 -1.60
CA MET A 54 -3.95 14.13 -0.88
C MET A 54 -2.79 13.75 -1.80
N LEU A 55 -3.07 13.23 -3.00
CA LEU A 55 -2.03 12.79 -3.93
C LEU A 55 -1.16 13.96 -4.41
N GLU A 56 -1.77 15.12 -4.69
CA GLU A 56 -1.06 16.35 -5.07
C GLU A 56 -0.10 16.83 -3.97
N LYS A 57 -0.46 16.66 -2.69
CA LYS A 57 0.42 16.99 -1.56
C LYS A 57 1.60 16.04 -1.42
N LEU A 58 1.48 14.80 -1.90
CA LEU A 58 2.52 13.78 -1.83
C LEU A 58 3.44 13.76 -3.05
N GLN A 59 3.11 14.50 -4.12
CA GLN A 59 3.85 14.48 -5.39
C GLN A 59 5.35 14.74 -5.24
N ASN A 60 5.74 15.61 -4.30
CA ASN A 60 7.14 16.04 -4.10
C ASN A 60 7.87 15.25 -3.01
N VAL A 61 7.19 14.32 -2.31
CA VAL A 61 7.80 13.54 -1.23
C VAL A 61 8.82 12.57 -1.80
N GLU A 62 10.02 12.53 -1.20
CA GLU A 62 11.07 11.59 -1.59
C GLU A 62 11.07 10.31 -0.74
N ASN A 63 10.73 10.41 0.54
CA ASN A 63 10.66 9.29 1.48
C ASN A 63 9.22 9.13 1.97
N LEU A 64 8.52 8.12 1.46
CA LEU A 64 7.11 7.91 1.76
C LEU A 64 6.95 6.63 2.58
N THR A 65 6.27 6.71 3.72
CA THR A 65 5.79 5.55 4.48
C THR A 65 4.27 5.48 4.37
N VAL A 66 3.72 4.31 4.05
CA VAL A 66 2.27 4.11 3.91
C VAL A 66 1.80 2.85 4.62
N GLY A 67 0.65 2.96 5.27
CA GLY A 67 -0.05 1.85 5.93
C GLY A 67 -1.12 1.20 5.04
N LEU A 68 -1.62 0.03 5.48
CA LEU A 68 -2.65 -0.75 4.76
C LEU A 68 -3.89 0.08 4.37
N SER A 69 -4.45 0.88 5.28
CA SER A 69 -5.67 1.65 5.02
C SER A 69 -5.49 2.65 3.88
N PHE A 70 -4.34 3.33 3.82
CA PHE A 70 -4.05 4.24 2.72
C PHE A 70 -3.86 3.50 1.40
N LEU A 71 -3.20 2.34 1.41
CA LEU A 71 -3.06 1.51 0.20
C LEU A 71 -4.42 1.04 -0.34
N GLN A 72 -5.36 0.69 0.53
CA GLN A 72 -6.74 0.36 0.15
C GLN A 72 -7.49 1.57 -0.42
N MET A 73 -7.28 2.77 0.15
CA MET A 73 -7.77 4.01 -0.45
C MET A 73 -7.19 4.22 -1.85
N LEU A 74 -5.90 4.00 -2.07
CA LEU A 74 -5.32 4.09 -3.41
C LEU A 74 -5.96 3.09 -4.39
N SER A 75 -6.27 1.87 -3.95
CA SER A 75 -6.97 0.90 -4.79
C SER A 75 -8.36 1.39 -5.21
N ILE A 76 -9.15 1.95 -4.29
CA ILE A 76 -10.49 2.50 -4.60
C ILE A 76 -10.37 3.73 -5.49
N ALA A 77 -9.38 4.59 -5.26
CA ALA A 77 -9.11 5.77 -6.08
C ALA A 77 -8.81 5.38 -7.54
N GLU A 78 -7.95 4.39 -7.75
CA GLU A 78 -7.67 3.85 -9.08
C GLU A 78 -8.95 3.28 -9.72
N TYR A 79 -9.70 2.46 -9.00
CA TYR A 79 -10.94 1.88 -9.49
C TYR A 79 -11.98 2.95 -9.86
N SER A 80 -12.03 4.05 -9.10
CA SER A 80 -12.98 5.14 -9.30
C SER A 80 -12.57 6.11 -10.42
N GLY A 81 -11.34 5.98 -10.94
CA GLY A 81 -10.80 6.83 -12.01
C GLY A 81 -10.16 8.13 -11.50
N VAL A 82 -9.68 8.17 -10.26
CA VAL A 82 -8.91 9.30 -9.72
C VAL A 82 -7.56 9.37 -10.44
N HIS A 83 -7.14 10.59 -10.82
CA HIS A 83 -5.85 10.79 -11.47
C HIS A 83 -4.71 10.70 -10.46
N PHE A 84 -3.68 9.92 -10.78
CA PHE A 84 -2.45 9.81 -10.00
C PHE A 84 -1.36 10.71 -10.60
N PRO A 85 -0.76 11.63 -9.82
CA PRO A 85 0.37 12.41 -10.28
C PRO A 85 1.63 11.55 -10.35
N THR A 86 2.64 12.04 -11.06
CA THR A 86 3.99 11.44 -11.00
C THR A 86 4.67 11.85 -9.69
N PHE A 87 5.02 10.87 -8.86
CA PHE A 87 5.66 11.07 -7.57
C PHE A 87 7.18 11.13 -7.68
N LYS A 88 7.82 11.97 -6.86
CA LYS A 88 9.27 12.05 -6.67
C LYS A 88 9.81 11.05 -5.62
N VAL A 89 9.01 10.06 -5.24
CA VAL A 89 9.36 9.09 -4.20
C VAL A 89 10.59 8.28 -4.66
N LYS A 90 11.66 8.33 -3.85
CA LYS A 90 12.90 7.58 -4.01
C LYS A 90 12.99 6.41 -3.05
N THR A 91 12.39 6.53 -1.86
CA THR A 91 12.27 5.48 -0.87
C THR A 91 10.81 5.29 -0.46
N LEU A 92 10.31 4.07 -0.59
CA LEU A 92 8.97 3.70 -0.17
C LEU A 92 9.03 2.66 0.95
N THR A 93 8.37 2.96 2.07
CA THR A 93 8.17 2.03 3.17
C THR A 93 6.72 1.58 3.20
N LEU A 94 6.49 0.29 2.98
CA LEU A 94 5.17 -0.33 3.04
C LEU A 94 5.00 -1.00 4.40
N LYS A 95 4.13 -0.47 5.26
CA LYS A 95 3.74 -1.10 6.52
C LYS A 95 2.37 -1.75 6.37
N THR A 96 2.38 -3.00 5.95
CA THR A 96 1.13 -3.68 5.59
C THR A 96 1.27 -5.19 5.71
N THR A 97 0.15 -5.89 5.63
CA THR A 97 0.12 -7.29 5.23
C THR A 97 -0.16 -7.42 3.73
N ILE A 98 0.12 -8.59 3.16
CA ILE A 98 -0.14 -8.89 1.75
C ILE A 98 -1.63 -9.23 1.60
N LEU A 99 -2.39 -8.33 1.00
CA LEU A 99 -3.84 -8.46 0.82
C LEU A 99 -4.25 -8.01 -0.56
N ARG A 100 -5.23 -8.71 -1.13
CA ARG A 100 -5.79 -8.40 -2.45
C ARG A 100 -6.29 -6.95 -2.55
N SER A 101 -6.97 -6.47 -1.51
CA SER A 101 -7.55 -5.11 -1.46
C SER A 101 -6.51 -3.98 -1.61
N ALA A 102 -5.23 -4.26 -1.39
CA ALA A 102 -4.15 -3.27 -1.49
C ALA A 102 -3.33 -3.39 -2.79
N VAL A 103 -3.50 -4.48 -3.56
CA VAL A 103 -2.64 -4.80 -4.71
C VAL A 103 -2.68 -3.70 -5.76
N LEU A 104 -3.89 -3.25 -6.13
CA LEU A 104 -4.09 -2.22 -7.14
C LEU A 104 -3.46 -0.88 -6.71
N GLY A 105 -3.70 -0.46 -5.46
CA GLY A 105 -3.12 0.75 -4.89
C GLY A 105 -1.59 0.71 -4.83
N ILE A 106 -1.01 -0.44 -4.45
CA ILE A 106 0.45 -0.64 -4.47
C ILE A 106 0.97 -0.53 -5.90
N ALA A 107 0.39 -1.28 -6.85
CA ALA A 107 0.83 -1.27 -8.23
C ALA A 107 0.81 0.15 -8.81
N LYS A 108 -0.29 0.89 -8.59
CA LYS A 108 -0.43 2.26 -9.09
C LYS A 108 0.59 3.22 -8.47
N LEU A 109 0.81 3.13 -7.16
CA LEU A 109 1.82 3.95 -6.47
C LEU A 109 3.23 3.72 -7.05
N LEU A 110 3.60 2.45 -7.28
CA LEU A 110 4.90 2.08 -7.84
C LEU A 110 5.07 2.56 -9.29
N GLN A 111 4.06 2.35 -10.14
CA GLN A 111 4.07 2.79 -11.54
C GLN A 111 4.20 4.31 -11.69
N ASN A 112 3.63 5.06 -10.74
CA ASN A 112 3.69 6.52 -10.70
C ASN A 112 4.92 7.06 -9.95
N SER A 113 5.84 6.19 -9.48
CA SER A 113 7.08 6.59 -8.80
C SER A 113 8.31 6.21 -9.64
N PRO A 114 8.58 6.89 -10.76
CA PRO A 114 9.65 6.50 -11.71
C PRO A 114 11.07 6.65 -11.14
N GLU A 115 11.25 7.40 -10.05
CA GLU A 115 12.52 7.61 -9.36
C GLU A 115 12.74 6.67 -8.16
N LEU A 116 11.82 5.74 -7.92
CA LEU A 116 11.86 4.83 -6.78
C LEU A 116 13.07 3.88 -6.88
N LYS A 117 13.98 4.00 -5.92
CA LYS A 117 15.22 3.21 -5.82
C LYS A 117 15.17 2.16 -4.71
N LYS A 118 14.38 2.40 -3.67
CA LYS A 118 14.35 1.53 -2.50
C LYS A 118 12.92 1.27 -2.02
N ILE A 119 12.59 0.00 -1.83
CA ILE A 119 11.39 -0.41 -1.13
C ILE A 119 11.78 -1.13 0.16
N VAL A 120 11.10 -0.78 1.25
CA VAL A 120 11.14 -1.52 2.51
C VAL A 120 9.74 -1.99 2.84
N PHE A 121 9.52 -3.30 2.77
CA PHE A 121 8.30 -3.94 3.22
C PHE A 121 8.45 -4.32 4.69
N TYR A 122 7.52 -3.87 5.52
CA TYR A 122 7.36 -4.26 6.91
C TYR A 122 6.04 -5.00 7.04
N LYS A 123 6.11 -6.30 7.34
CA LYS A 123 4.91 -7.06 7.63
C LYS A 123 4.29 -6.58 8.94
N THR A 124 3.02 -6.17 8.89
CA THR A 124 2.21 -5.85 10.07
C THR A 124 1.16 -6.93 10.32
N GLU A 125 0.75 -7.08 11.59
CA GLU A 125 -0.38 -7.93 12.01
C GLU A 125 -1.69 -7.15 12.05
N ASP A 126 -1.61 -5.82 12.00
CA ASP A 126 -2.73 -4.92 12.26
C ASP A 126 -3.82 -5.05 11.21
N TRP A 127 -4.96 -5.52 11.71
CA TRP A 127 -6.13 -5.84 10.93
C TRP A 127 -7.31 -4.98 11.37
N ASN A 128 -7.97 -4.35 10.41
CA ASN A 128 -9.29 -3.78 10.61
C ASN A 128 -10.29 -4.50 9.69
N CYS A 129 -10.91 -5.58 10.19
CA CYS A 129 -11.97 -6.39 9.53
C CYS A 129 -13.01 -5.49 8.84
N SER A 130 -13.35 -4.37 9.48
CA SER A 130 -14.44 -3.52 9.06
C SER A 130 -14.15 -2.90 7.70
N VAL A 131 -12.91 -2.45 7.45
CA VAL A 131 -12.50 -1.79 6.19
C VAL A 131 -12.60 -2.72 5.01
N GLU A 132 -12.14 -3.95 5.19
CA GLU A 132 -12.07 -4.91 4.11
C GLU A 132 -13.45 -5.22 3.52
N LYS A 133 -14.50 -5.25 4.37
CA LYS A 133 -15.88 -5.42 3.91
C LYS A 133 -16.36 -4.26 3.03
N TYR A 134 -15.86 -3.04 3.23
CA TYR A 134 -16.20 -1.90 2.38
C TYR A 134 -15.39 -1.91 1.09
N VAL A 135 -14.07 -2.13 1.17
CA VAL A 135 -13.20 -2.16 -0.01
C VAL A 135 -13.63 -3.25 -0.99
N ASN A 136 -13.95 -4.45 -0.48
CA ASN A 136 -14.43 -5.56 -1.31
C ASN A 136 -15.80 -5.30 -1.96
N ARG A 137 -16.60 -4.35 -1.47
CA ARG A 137 -17.85 -3.95 -2.15
C ARG A 137 -17.59 -3.10 -3.40
N TYR A 138 -16.50 -2.34 -3.43
CA TYR A 138 -16.13 -1.52 -4.58
C TYR A 138 -15.23 -2.25 -5.57
N MET A 139 -14.63 -3.38 -5.18
CA MET A 139 -13.61 -4.06 -5.97
C MET A 139 -14.06 -5.49 -6.32
N GLU A 140 -14.58 -5.68 -7.54
CA GLU A 140 -14.56 -7.00 -8.16
C GLU A 140 -13.14 -7.28 -8.71
N PRO A 141 -12.58 -8.49 -8.58
CA PRO A 141 -11.26 -8.82 -9.10
C PRO A 141 -11.21 -8.58 -10.62
N GLN A 142 -10.39 -7.61 -11.04
CA GLN A 142 -10.25 -7.25 -12.46
C GLN A 142 -9.25 -8.16 -13.18
N ASP A 143 -8.22 -8.63 -12.46
CA ASP A 143 -7.18 -9.53 -12.98
C ASP A 143 -7.20 -10.86 -12.21
N PRO A 144 -7.26 -12.02 -12.90
CA PRO A 144 -7.08 -13.32 -12.28
C PRO A 144 -5.79 -13.46 -11.45
N GLN A 145 -4.72 -12.71 -11.78
CA GLN A 145 -3.48 -12.70 -11.02
C GLN A 145 -3.64 -12.10 -9.62
N ASP A 146 -4.62 -11.19 -9.43
CA ASP A 146 -4.92 -10.62 -8.12
C ASP A 146 -5.56 -11.65 -7.18
N LEU A 147 -6.12 -12.74 -7.73
CA LEU A 147 -6.73 -13.81 -6.94
C LEU A 147 -5.71 -14.61 -6.13
N ILE A 148 -4.44 -14.59 -6.53
CA ILE A 148 -3.32 -15.21 -5.80
C ILE A 148 -3.18 -14.57 -4.41
N PHE A 149 -3.49 -13.27 -4.30
CA PHE A 149 -3.47 -12.57 -3.03
C PHE A 149 -4.73 -12.86 -2.23
N PRO A 150 -4.58 -13.06 -0.91
CA PRO A 150 -5.71 -13.44 -0.08
C PRO A 150 -6.68 -12.26 0.07
N ALA A 151 -7.96 -12.57 0.03
CA ALA A 151 -9.06 -11.63 0.24
C ALA A 151 -9.36 -11.37 1.72
N LYS A 152 -8.64 -12.03 2.63
CA LYS A 152 -8.67 -11.83 4.09
C LYS A 152 -7.28 -12.10 4.67
N SER A 153 -6.88 -11.42 5.74
CA SER A 153 -5.67 -11.81 6.46
C SER A 153 -5.93 -13.16 7.14
N ALA A 154 -5.23 -14.20 6.69
CA ALA A 154 -5.39 -15.56 7.23
C ALA A 154 -4.06 -16.15 7.72
N PHE A 155 -2.95 -15.41 7.60
CA PHE A 155 -1.62 -15.99 7.70
C PHE A 155 -0.79 -15.34 8.81
N LYS A 156 -0.67 -16.04 9.95
CA LYS A 156 0.37 -15.81 10.95
C LYS A 156 1.77 -16.11 10.40
N VAL A 157 1.88 -17.11 9.51
CA VAL A 157 3.12 -17.53 8.85
C VAL A 157 3.07 -17.14 7.38
N ALA A 158 4.09 -16.42 6.90
CA ALA A 158 4.19 -16.04 5.50
C ALA A 158 4.52 -17.27 4.64
N LYS A 159 3.64 -17.61 3.71
CA LYS A 159 3.88 -18.67 2.72
C LYS A 159 4.90 -18.20 1.69
N PRO A 160 5.94 -18.99 1.37
CA PRO A 160 6.95 -18.62 0.39
C PRO A 160 6.38 -18.15 -0.95
N ASP A 161 5.46 -18.92 -1.53
CA ASP A 161 4.81 -18.57 -2.80
C ASP A 161 4.10 -17.21 -2.77
N LEU A 162 3.38 -16.90 -1.69
CA LEU A 162 2.66 -15.64 -1.56
C LEU A 162 3.62 -14.45 -1.49
N VAL A 163 4.71 -14.60 -0.74
CA VAL A 163 5.75 -13.56 -0.65
C VAL A 163 6.50 -13.45 -1.97
N ALA A 164 6.72 -14.55 -2.69
CA ALA A 164 7.31 -14.57 -4.02
C ALA A 164 6.47 -13.77 -5.03
N SER A 165 5.16 -14.07 -5.12
CA SER A 165 4.24 -13.32 -5.98
C SER A 165 4.17 -11.84 -5.60
N PHE A 166 4.28 -11.52 -4.30
CA PHE A 166 4.36 -10.13 -3.87
C PHE A 166 5.67 -9.45 -4.30
N MET A 167 6.82 -10.11 -4.17
CA MET A 167 8.10 -9.58 -4.68
C MET A 167 8.02 -9.33 -6.19
N GLU A 168 7.47 -10.27 -6.95
CA GLU A 168 7.27 -10.11 -8.39
C GLU A 168 6.33 -8.94 -8.73
N LEU A 169 5.25 -8.76 -7.97
CA LEU A 169 4.37 -7.59 -8.08
C LEU A 169 5.14 -6.28 -7.87
N LEU A 170 6.03 -6.20 -6.88
CA LEU A 170 6.83 -5.00 -6.64
C LEU A 170 7.83 -4.77 -7.78
N LEU A 171 8.53 -5.82 -8.20
CA LEU A 171 9.57 -5.75 -9.23
C LEU A 171 8.98 -5.36 -10.60
N ARG A 172 7.87 -5.98 -11.02
CA ARG A 172 7.24 -5.70 -12.32
C ARG A 172 6.68 -4.29 -12.45
N ASN A 173 6.35 -3.65 -11.32
CA ASN A 173 5.76 -2.32 -11.28
C ASN A 173 6.79 -1.20 -11.01
N THR A 174 8.09 -1.54 -10.95
CA THR A 174 9.16 -0.56 -10.74
C THR A 174 10.14 -0.55 -11.90
N ARG A 175 10.79 0.60 -12.15
CA ARG A 175 11.73 0.76 -13.27
C ARG A 175 13.19 0.91 -12.84
N LYS A 176 13.44 1.58 -11.71
CA LYS A 176 14.79 1.93 -11.22
C LYS A 176 15.07 1.37 -9.82
N LEU A 177 14.36 0.33 -9.42
CA LEU A 177 14.52 -0.26 -8.10
C LEU A 177 15.93 -0.84 -7.98
N GLU A 178 16.68 -0.39 -6.98
CA GLU A 178 18.04 -0.84 -6.68
C GLU A 178 18.02 -1.81 -5.48
N LYS A 179 17.08 -1.61 -4.55
CA LYS A 179 17.01 -2.36 -3.29
C LYS A 179 15.59 -2.66 -2.84
N LEU A 180 15.34 -3.93 -2.53
CA LEU A 180 14.11 -4.40 -1.90
C LEU A 180 14.46 -5.07 -0.56
N VAL A 181 13.90 -4.57 0.53
CA VAL A 181 14.09 -5.14 1.86
C VAL A 181 12.75 -5.66 2.37
N LEU A 182 12.66 -6.95 2.68
CA LEU A 182 11.48 -7.56 3.29
C LEU A 182 11.76 -7.83 4.77
N GLN A 183 11.08 -7.11 5.66
CA GLN A 183 11.12 -7.35 7.10
C GLN A 183 9.93 -8.22 7.49
N LEU A 184 10.21 -9.51 7.63
CA LEU A 184 9.28 -10.59 7.90
C LEU A 184 9.41 -11.12 9.33
N ARG A 185 10.50 -10.76 10.04
CA ARG A 185 10.91 -10.90 11.46
C ARG A 185 10.27 -11.95 12.40
N SER A 186 8.97 -12.22 12.36
CA SER A 186 8.29 -13.21 13.23
C SER A 186 7.42 -14.22 12.46
N CYS A 187 7.30 -14.08 11.14
CA CYS A 187 6.33 -14.83 10.34
C CYS A 187 6.96 -15.97 9.52
N LEU A 188 8.25 -16.24 9.66
CA LEU A 188 8.94 -17.30 8.93
C LEU A 188 9.38 -18.39 9.90
N ASN A 189 9.07 -19.64 9.56
CA ASN A 189 9.78 -20.78 10.12
C ASN A 189 11.09 -21.00 9.32
N ILE A 190 11.97 -21.87 9.82
CA ILE A 190 13.29 -22.11 9.23
C ILE A 190 13.16 -22.59 7.77
N SER A 191 12.26 -23.54 7.50
CA SER A 191 12.06 -24.09 6.14
C SER A 191 11.60 -23.02 5.15
N ASN A 192 10.65 -22.16 5.53
CA ASN A 192 10.16 -21.09 4.68
C ASN A 192 11.22 -20.03 4.42
N TYR A 193 12.14 -19.80 5.38
CA TYR A 193 13.23 -18.85 5.21
C TYR A 193 14.23 -19.33 4.16
N ASP A 194 14.62 -20.61 4.19
CA ASP A 194 15.57 -21.17 3.22
C ASP A 194 14.99 -21.13 1.79
N GLU A 195 13.74 -21.55 1.64
CA GLU A 195 13.02 -21.49 0.36
C GLU A 195 12.91 -20.05 -0.15
N LEU A 196 12.48 -19.11 0.70
CA LEU A 196 12.39 -17.70 0.32
C LEU A 196 13.74 -17.09 -0.02
N SER A 197 14.81 -17.52 0.65
CA SER A 197 16.16 -17.05 0.35
C SER A 197 16.59 -17.47 -1.05
N GLN A 198 16.28 -18.69 -1.47
CA GLN A 198 16.56 -19.15 -2.85
C GLN A 198 15.72 -18.38 -3.89
N ILE A 199 14.45 -18.14 -3.59
CA ILE A 199 13.57 -17.31 -4.44
C ILE A 199 14.12 -15.88 -4.55
N ALA A 200 14.48 -15.26 -3.42
CA ALA A 200 15.01 -13.90 -3.36
C ALA A 200 16.34 -13.77 -4.13
N LEU A 201 17.22 -14.77 -4.04
CA LEU A 201 18.45 -14.83 -4.85
C LEU A 201 18.13 -14.88 -6.34
N THR A 202 17.22 -15.76 -6.75
CA THR A 202 16.82 -15.92 -8.15
C THR A 202 16.23 -14.62 -8.72
N LEU A 203 15.29 -14.00 -7.99
CA LEU A 203 14.68 -12.73 -8.39
C LEU A 203 15.68 -11.58 -8.40
N SER A 204 16.60 -11.55 -7.43
CA SER A 204 17.69 -10.55 -7.35
C SER A 204 18.55 -10.59 -8.62
N HIS A 205 19.04 -11.78 -9.00
CA HIS A 205 19.85 -11.95 -10.19
C HIS A 205 19.10 -11.59 -11.48
N LYS A 206 17.84 -12.05 -11.61
CA LYS A 206 17.00 -11.79 -12.79
C LYS A 206 16.73 -10.30 -13.01
N ASN A 207 16.46 -9.56 -11.93
CA ASN A 207 16.04 -8.16 -12.02
C ASN A 207 17.18 -7.16 -11.76
N LYS A 208 18.37 -7.62 -11.39
CA LYS A 208 19.51 -6.79 -10.98
C LYS A 208 19.17 -5.87 -9.79
N VAL A 209 18.40 -6.40 -8.83
CA VAL A 209 17.94 -5.68 -7.62
C VAL A 209 18.48 -6.38 -6.39
N SER A 210 19.05 -5.64 -5.43
CA SER A 210 19.46 -6.20 -4.14
C SER A 210 18.22 -6.54 -3.30
N ILE A 211 17.91 -7.84 -3.17
CA ILE A 211 16.80 -8.32 -2.32
C ILE A 211 17.37 -8.83 -0.99
N VAL A 212 16.85 -8.32 0.12
CA VAL A 212 17.28 -8.68 1.48
C VAL A 212 16.09 -9.11 2.32
N LEU A 213 16.15 -10.32 2.87
CA LEU A 213 15.18 -10.85 3.84
C LEU A 213 15.68 -10.59 5.27
N LYS A 214 14.82 -10.04 6.14
CA LYS A 214 15.13 -9.68 7.53
C LYS A 214 14.01 -10.06 8.50
#